data_AF-A0A9E0DIH3-F1
#
_entry.id   AF-A0A9E0DIH3-F1
#
_cell.length_a   1.000
_cell.length_b   1.000
_cell.length_c   1.000
_cell.angle_alpha   90.00
_cell.angle_beta   90.00
_cell.angle_gamma   90.00
#
_symmetry.space_group_name_H-M   'P 1'
#
loop_
_entity.id
_entity.type
_entity.pdbx_description
1 polymer ?
#
loop_
_entity_poly.entity_id
_entity_poly.type
_entity_poly.pdbx_seq_one_letter_code
_entity_poly.pdbx_strand_id
1 'polypeptide(L)'
;MQPKLFEKPAFTVVGMEMQATPMTPEIPKLWDRFGPRMDEVPDQAEPHVSYGLMDHFDPALGTFTYMAGVSVTQAQDLPGGMTQMEVPANTYAVFEATLSTLGDVFGQIYNSWLPTSGYTQAAAPYFERYSETFNPQDPASIVSIYIPVQK
;
A
#
# COMPACT_ATOMS: atom_id res chain seq x y z
N MET A 1 4.97 1.38 -19.68
CA MET A 1 4.39 2.35 -18.72
C MET A 1 5.40 3.45 -18.42
N GLN A 2 4.96 4.70 -18.36
CA GLN A 2 5.75 5.81 -17.78
C GLN A 2 5.08 6.22 -16.47
N PRO A 3 5.72 6.03 -15.30
CA PRO A 3 5.14 6.45 -14.03
C PRO A 3 5.22 7.96 -13.86
N LYS A 4 4.36 8.47 -12.98
CA LYS A 4 4.53 9.81 -12.40
C LYS A 4 5.47 9.68 -11.21
N LEU A 5 6.42 10.61 -11.05
CA LEU A 5 7.24 10.69 -9.85
C LEU A 5 6.55 11.57 -8.82
N PHE A 6 6.56 11.15 -7.57
CA PHE A 6 5.92 11.84 -6.47
C PHE A 6 6.78 11.79 -5.21
N GLU A 7 7.11 12.94 -4.65
CA GLU A 7 7.75 13.03 -3.33
C GLU A 7 6.64 13.02 -2.27
N LYS A 8 6.73 12.08 -1.32
CA LYS A 8 5.79 12.02 -0.17
C LYS A 8 6.58 12.18 1.13
N PRO A 9 6.16 13.08 2.04
CA PRO A 9 6.75 13.17 3.38
C PRO A 9 6.44 11.91 4.19
N ALA A 10 7.14 11.74 5.32
CA ALA A 10 6.87 10.65 6.23
C ALA A 10 5.43 10.72 6.76
N PHE A 11 4.81 9.57 6.95
CA PHE A 11 3.46 9.46 7.47
C PHE A 11 3.28 8.14 8.24
N THR A 12 2.26 8.08 9.08
CA THR A 12 1.94 6.89 9.85
C THR A 12 0.61 6.33 9.38
N VAL A 13 0.55 5.01 9.23
CA VAL A 13 -0.67 4.27 8.92
C VAL A 13 -1.05 3.42 10.12
N VAL A 14 -2.33 3.43 10.49
CA VAL A 14 -2.90 2.55 11.51
C VAL A 14 -3.87 1.58 10.84
N GLY A 15 -3.78 0.31 11.20
CA GLY A 15 -4.60 -0.71 10.58
C GLY A 15 -4.36 -2.12 11.12
N MET A 16 -4.81 -3.11 10.36
CA MET A 16 -4.57 -4.52 10.67
C MET A 16 -3.43 -5.04 9.80
N GLU A 17 -2.53 -5.82 10.39
CA GLU A 17 -1.39 -6.41 9.68
C GLU A 17 -1.48 -7.94 9.59
N MET A 18 -0.78 -8.50 8.61
CA MET A 18 -0.53 -9.94 8.50
C MET A 18 0.75 -10.22 7.71
N GLN A 19 1.31 -11.42 7.87
CA GLN A 19 2.29 -11.95 6.92
C GLN A 19 1.59 -12.46 5.67
N ALA A 20 2.06 -12.06 4.49
CA ALA A 20 1.43 -12.36 3.22
C ALA A 20 2.45 -12.82 2.16
N THR A 21 1.98 -13.58 1.18
CA THR A 21 2.67 -13.80 -0.09
C THR A 21 1.97 -12.98 -1.19
N PRO A 22 2.63 -12.69 -2.33
CA PRO A 22 2.01 -11.91 -3.40
C PRO A 22 0.68 -12.52 -3.86
N MET A 23 -0.35 -11.69 -4.00
CA MET A 23 -1.68 -12.06 -4.48
C MET A 23 -2.39 -13.17 -3.67
N THR A 24 -2.00 -13.38 -2.41
CA THR A 24 -2.68 -14.36 -1.53
C THR A 24 -4.16 -14.00 -1.33
N PRO A 25 -5.07 -14.98 -1.32
CA PRO A 25 -6.50 -14.74 -1.05
C PRO A 25 -6.78 -14.28 0.39
N GLU A 26 -5.77 -14.25 1.27
CA GLU A 26 -5.90 -13.74 2.63
C GLU A 26 -5.88 -12.20 2.70
N ILE A 27 -5.31 -11.51 1.71
CA ILE A 27 -5.31 -10.03 1.67
C ILE A 27 -6.75 -9.49 1.59
N PRO A 28 -7.62 -9.96 0.67
CA PRO A 28 -9.03 -9.56 0.67
C PRO A 28 -9.74 -9.83 2.00
N LYS A 29 -9.45 -10.97 2.65
CA LYS A 29 -10.05 -11.30 3.97
C LYS A 29 -9.58 -10.35 5.07
N LEU A 30 -8.37 -9.82 5.00
CA LEU A 30 -7.90 -8.78 5.91
C LEU A 30 -8.70 -7.49 5.68
N TRP A 31 -8.92 -7.10 4.43
CA TRP A 31 -9.78 -5.96 4.08
C TRP A 31 -11.23 -6.17 4.54
N ASP A 32 -11.80 -7.37 4.45
CA ASP A 32 -13.14 -7.68 4.96
C ASP A 32 -13.24 -7.47 6.48
N ARG A 33 -12.15 -7.69 7.22
CA ARG A 33 -12.09 -7.45 8.67
C ARG A 33 -11.82 -5.99 9.03
N PHE A 34 -10.97 -5.31 8.26
CA PHE A 34 -10.57 -3.94 8.54
C PHE A 34 -11.60 -2.92 8.05
N GLY A 35 -12.15 -3.09 6.84
CA GLY A 35 -13.06 -2.14 6.19
C GLY A 35 -14.22 -1.69 7.08
N PRO A 36 -14.99 -2.60 7.72
CA PRO A 36 -16.08 -2.22 8.62
C PRO A 36 -15.64 -1.51 9.92
N ARG A 37 -14.35 -1.59 10.27
CA ARG A 37 -13.75 -1.02 11.49
C ARG A 37 -12.88 0.20 11.19
N MET A 38 -12.79 0.64 9.95
CA MET A 38 -11.92 1.74 9.52
C MET A 38 -12.22 3.04 10.29
N ASP A 39 -13.49 3.31 10.55
CA ASP A 39 -13.96 4.48 11.29
C ASP A 39 -13.67 4.42 12.81
N GLU A 40 -13.19 3.29 13.34
CA GLU A 40 -12.71 3.21 14.72
C GLU A 40 -11.35 3.90 14.91
N VAL A 41 -10.58 4.10 13.83
CA VAL A 41 -9.27 4.73 13.87
C VAL A 41 -9.44 6.25 14.05
N PRO A 42 -8.96 6.84 15.17
CA PRO A 42 -9.04 8.28 15.39
C PRO A 42 -8.03 9.05 14.53
N ASP A 43 -8.21 10.36 14.45
CA ASP A 43 -7.22 11.30 13.89
C ASP A 43 -6.77 10.99 12.44
N GLN A 44 -7.67 10.42 11.63
CA GLN A 44 -7.39 10.11 10.21
C GLN A 44 -6.93 11.36 9.45
N ALA A 45 -5.76 11.27 8.83
CA ALA A 45 -5.13 12.37 8.12
C ALA A 45 -5.75 12.60 6.73
N GLU A 46 -6.19 11.52 6.07
CA GLU A 46 -6.81 11.55 4.74
C GLU A 46 -8.17 10.83 4.82
N PRO A 47 -9.29 11.56 5.03
CA PRO A 47 -10.62 10.96 5.11
C PRO A 47 -10.97 10.16 3.86
N HIS A 48 -11.54 8.97 4.04
CA HIS A 48 -11.94 8.04 2.96
C HIS A 48 -10.78 7.52 2.09
N VAL A 49 -9.53 7.74 2.48
CA VAL A 49 -8.35 7.20 1.79
C VAL A 49 -7.78 6.06 2.63
N SER A 50 -7.53 4.93 1.99
CA SER A 50 -6.91 3.78 2.66
C SER A 50 -5.66 3.30 1.93
N TYR A 51 -4.88 2.50 2.63
CA TYR A 51 -3.55 2.03 2.22
C TYR A 51 -3.44 0.52 2.37
N GLY A 52 -2.86 -0.12 1.36
CA GLY A 52 -2.28 -1.45 1.44
C GLY A 52 -0.76 -1.32 1.48
N LEU A 53 -0.15 -1.36 2.67
CA LEU A 53 1.31 -1.25 2.80
C LEU A 53 1.95 -2.63 2.67
N MET A 54 3.10 -2.70 2.00
CA MET A 54 3.97 -3.87 1.93
C MET A 54 5.37 -3.48 2.41
N ASP A 55 5.86 -4.19 3.43
CA ASP A 55 7.19 -3.97 3.98
C ASP A 55 7.85 -5.29 4.44
N HIS A 56 9.14 -5.23 4.77
CA HIS A 56 9.90 -6.36 5.31
C HIS A 56 9.83 -7.61 4.44
N PHE A 57 10.07 -7.47 3.14
CA PHE A 57 10.12 -8.62 2.23
C PHE A 57 11.25 -9.58 2.62
N ASP A 58 10.91 -10.83 2.89
CA ASP A 58 11.82 -11.94 3.13
C ASP A 58 11.98 -12.73 1.82
N PRO A 59 13.15 -12.65 1.14
CA PRO A 59 13.38 -13.37 -0.11
C PRO A 59 13.46 -14.89 0.05
N ALA A 60 13.80 -15.39 1.24
CA ALA A 60 13.93 -16.82 1.49
C ALA A 60 12.54 -17.48 1.63
N LEU A 61 11.58 -16.76 2.18
CA LEU A 61 10.20 -17.22 2.34
C LEU A 61 9.26 -16.73 1.24
N GLY A 62 9.64 -15.67 0.50
CA GLY A 62 8.79 -15.01 -0.47
C GLY A 62 7.61 -14.28 0.18
N THR A 63 7.76 -13.88 1.45
CA THR A 63 6.71 -13.24 2.26
C THR A 63 7.04 -11.79 2.56
N PHE A 64 6.02 -11.00 2.85
CA PHE A 64 6.14 -9.62 3.34
C PHE A 64 5.07 -9.36 4.38
N THR A 65 5.29 -8.32 5.18
CA THR A 65 4.26 -7.77 6.06
C THR A 65 3.31 -6.93 5.22
N TYR A 66 2.03 -7.29 5.21
CA TYR A 66 0.96 -6.50 4.60
C TYR A 66 0.14 -5.80 5.67
N MET A 67 -0.17 -4.52 5.49
CA MET A 67 -1.10 -3.78 6.34
C MET A 67 -2.22 -3.15 5.51
N ALA A 68 -3.46 -3.45 5.87
CA ALA A 68 -4.63 -2.68 5.45
C ALA A 68 -4.90 -1.60 6.50
N GLY A 69 -4.85 -0.32 6.12
CA GLY A 69 -4.91 0.77 7.09
C GLY A 69 -5.33 2.12 6.52
N VAL A 70 -5.40 3.13 7.39
CA VAL A 70 -5.61 4.54 7.05
C VAL A 70 -4.49 5.39 7.64
N SER A 71 -4.15 6.49 6.97
CA SER A 71 -3.13 7.41 7.50
C SER A 71 -3.70 8.22 8.67
N VAL A 72 -2.87 8.50 9.68
CA VAL A 72 -3.26 9.26 10.87
C VAL A 72 -2.30 10.42 11.12
N THR A 73 -2.81 11.48 11.75
CA THR A 73 -1.99 12.62 12.20
C THR A 73 -1.32 12.34 13.55
N GLN A 74 -1.91 11.47 14.36
CA GLN A 74 -1.38 10.99 15.63
C GLN A 74 -1.72 9.50 15.77
N ALA A 75 -0.73 8.69 16.18
CA ALA A 75 -0.93 7.27 16.44
C ALA A 75 -0.94 7.04 17.96
N GLN A 76 -2.11 7.23 18.56
CA GLN A 76 -2.36 7.02 19.99
C GLN A 76 -3.66 6.24 20.18
N ASP A 77 -3.78 5.53 21.31
CA ASP A 77 -4.98 4.78 21.68
C ASP A 77 -5.52 3.84 20.57
N LEU A 78 -4.62 3.05 19.97
CA LEU A 78 -4.95 2.19 18.82
C LEU A 78 -6.12 1.22 19.14
N PRO A 79 -7.12 1.09 18.25
CA PRO A 79 -8.21 0.15 18.45
C PRO A 79 -7.72 -1.30 18.60
N GLY A 80 -8.47 -2.12 19.34
CA GLY A 80 -8.08 -3.50 19.61
C GLY A 80 -7.87 -4.32 18.33
N GLY A 81 -6.71 -4.97 18.22
CA GLY A 81 -6.31 -5.76 17.06
C GLY A 81 -5.73 -4.94 15.89
N MET A 82 -5.45 -3.65 16.11
CA MET A 82 -4.75 -2.78 15.17
C MET A 82 -3.35 -2.45 15.68
N THR A 83 -2.48 -2.08 14.74
CA THR A 83 -1.11 -1.63 14.97
C THR A 83 -0.79 -0.45 14.04
N GLN A 84 0.41 0.10 14.14
CA GLN A 84 0.87 1.20 13.31
C GLN A 84 2.12 0.82 12.51
N MET A 85 2.27 1.42 11.35
CA MET A 85 3.47 1.36 10.53
C MET A 85 3.87 2.77 10.12
N GLU A 86 5.15 3.11 10.33
CA GLU A 86 5.73 4.35 9.86
C GLU A 86 6.25 4.16 8.43
N VAL A 87 5.86 5.06 7.54
CA VAL A 87 6.37 5.13 6.17
C VAL A 87 7.29 6.34 6.10
N PRO A 88 8.61 6.16 5.89
CA PRO A 88 9.55 7.26 5.81
C PRO A 88 9.31 8.11 4.56
N ALA A 89 9.77 9.36 4.59
CA ALA A 89 9.73 10.23 3.42
C ALA A 89 10.52 9.60 2.27
N ASN A 90 9.93 9.59 1.06
CA ASN A 90 10.58 9.00 -0.11
C ASN A 90 10.06 9.59 -1.42
N THR A 91 10.79 9.33 -2.50
CA THR A 91 10.34 9.52 -3.86
C THR A 91 9.72 8.23 -4.36
N TYR A 92 8.54 8.32 -4.96
CA TYR A 92 7.78 7.20 -5.46
C TYR A 92 7.55 7.30 -6.96
N ALA A 93 7.71 6.18 -7.66
CA ALA A 93 7.15 5.98 -8.99
C ALA A 93 5.72 5.45 -8.83
N VAL A 94 4.76 6.20 -9.37
CA VAL A 94 3.33 5.93 -9.21
C VAL A 94 2.74 5.36 -10.50
N PHE A 95 2.04 4.23 -10.35
CA PHE A 95 1.35 3.52 -11.42
C PHE A 95 -0.14 3.38 -11.08
N GLU A 96 -0.99 3.31 -12.09
CA GLU A 96 -2.44 3.11 -11.91
C GLU A 96 -2.81 1.70 -12.36
N ALA A 97 -3.66 1.04 -11.58
CA ALA A 97 -4.19 -0.29 -11.85
C ALA A 97 -5.67 -0.35 -11.44
N THR A 98 -6.37 -1.40 -11.84
CA THR A 98 -7.62 -1.83 -11.19
C THR A 98 -7.31 -3.04 -10.30
N LEU A 99 -8.26 -3.45 -9.44
CA LEU A 99 -8.09 -4.66 -8.62
C LEU A 99 -7.82 -5.92 -9.48
N SER A 100 -8.41 -6.02 -10.66
CA SER A 100 -8.25 -7.19 -11.54
C SER A 100 -6.90 -7.19 -12.28
N THR A 101 -6.30 -6.03 -12.53
CA THR A 101 -5.01 -5.89 -13.23
C THR A 101 -3.82 -5.73 -12.29
N LEU A 102 -4.05 -5.79 -10.98
CA LEU A 102 -3.08 -5.40 -9.96
C LEU A 102 -1.81 -6.26 -10.01
N GLY A 103 -1.98 -7.58 -10.13
CA GLY A 103 -0.87 -8.53 -10.31
C GLY A 103 -0.10 -8.31 -11.61
N ASP A 104 -0.79 -8.04 -12.72
CA ASP A 104 -0.16 -7.79 -14.02
C ASP A 104 0.66 -6.50 -14.00
N VAL A 105 0.15 -5.44 -13.38
CA VAL A 105 0.85 -4.16 -13.25
C VAL A 105 2.09 -4.31 -12.36
N PHE A 106 2.00 -5.02 -11.23
CA PHE A 106 3.20 -5.36 -10.44
C PHE A 106 4.21 -6.17 -11.26
N GLY A 107 3.76 -7.14 -12.05
CA GLY A 107 4.60 -7.90 -12.96
C GLY A 107 5.34 -7.00 -13.97
N GLN A 108 4.65 -6.03 -14.57
CA GLN A 108 5.26 -5.07 -15.49
C GLN A 108 6.25 -4.11 -14.81
N ILE A 109 5.93 -3.67 -13.58
CA ILE A 109 6.82 -2.83 -12.78
C ILE A 109 8.15 -3.56 -12.54
N TYR A 110 8.10 -4.76 -11.97
CA TYR A 110 9.30 -5.46 -11.52
C TYR A 110 10.08 -6.15 -12.65
N ASN A 111 9.40 -6.69 -13.67
CA ASN A 111 10.07 -7.45 -14.72
C ASN A 111 10.42 -6.62 -15.96
N SER A 112 9.93 -5.39 -16.09
CA SER A 112 10.15 -4.59 -17.30
C SER A 112 10.55 -3.16 -17.01
N TRP A 113 9.76 -2.42 -16.24
CA TRP A 113 10.04 -1.00 -15.99
C TRP A 113 11.26 -0.83 -15.09
N LEU A 114 11.26 -1.39 -13.88
CA LEU A 114 12.31 -1.17 -12.89
C LEU A 114 13.71 -1.50 -13.43
N PRO A 115 13.96 -2.65 -14.10
CA PRO A 115 15.28 -2.99 -14.65
C PRO A 115 15.81 -2.05 -15.73
N THR A 116 14.94 -1.30 -16.41
CA THR A 116 15.30 -0.42 -17.54
C THR A 116 15.10 1.07 -17.24
N SER A 117 14.53 1.39 -16.09
CA SER A 117 14.08 2.74 -15.72
C SER A 117 15.21 3.72 -15.37
N GLY A 118 16.41 3.20 -15.04
CA GLY A 118 17.47 3.99 -14.42
C GLY A 118 17.24 4.31 -12.94
N TYR A 119 16.23 3.70 -12.31
CA TYR A 119 15.98 3.74 -10.87
C TYR A 119 16.28 2.39 -10.23
N THR A 120 16.60 2.43 -8.94
CA THR A 120 16.61 1.27 -8.05
C THR A 120 15.48 1.41 -7.03
N GLN A 121 14.94 0.28 -6.57
CA GLN A 121 13.95 0.31 -5.50
C GLN A 121 14.63 0.71 -4.19
N ALA A 122 14.12 1.75 -3.52
CA ALA A 122 14.62 2.16 -2.23
C ALA A 122 14.14 1.20 -1.13
N ALA A 123 14.92 1.09 -0.05
CA ALA A 123 14.58 0.28 1.12
C ALA A 123 13.53 0.99 2.00
N ALA A 124 12.29 1.03 1.50
CA ALA A 124 11.13 1.60 2.17
C ALA A 124 9.87 0.80 1.81
N PRO A 125 8.78 0.93 2.59
CA PRO A 125 7.50 0.36 2.22
C PRO A 125 7.04 0.85 0.85
N TYR A 126 6.58 -0.07 0.02
CA TYR A 126 5.75 0.25 -1.14
C TYR A 126 4.29 0.05 -0.77
N PHE A 127 3.38 0.71 -1.48
CA PHE A 127 1.99 0.67 -1.09
C PHE A 127 1.00 0.87 -2.22
N GLU A 128 -0.17 0.29 -2.03
CA GLU A 128 -1.42 0.62 -2.72
C GLU A 128 -2.07 1.80 -1.98
N ARG A 129 -2.53 2.81 -2.72
CA ARG A 129 -3.38 3.89 -2.21
C ARG A 129 -4.75 3.79 -2.89
N TYR A 130 -5.78 3.67 -2.08
CA TYR A 130 -7.18 3.67 -2.50
C TYR A 130 -7.75 5.06 -2.20
N SER A 131 -8.18 5.78 -3.24
CA SER A 131 -8.67 7.16 -3.09
C SER A 131 -10.06 7.21 -2.44
N GLU A 132 -10.50 8.41 -2.11
CA GLU A 132 -11.85 8.72 -1.63
C GLU A 132 -12.97 8.30 -2.61
N THR A 133 -12.63 8.09 -3.88
CA THR A 133 -13.56 7.61 -4.92
C THR A 133 -13.43 6.12 -5.20
N PHE A 134 -12.53 5.41 -4.52
CA PHE A 134 -12.33 3.98 -4.74
C PHE A 134 -13.55 3.19 -4.27
N ASN A 135 -14.05 2.31 -5.13
CA ASN A 135 -15.13 1.40 -4.81
C ASN A 135 -14.69 -0.04 -5.14
N PRO A 136 -14.54 -0.94 -4.14
CA PRO A 136 -14.11 -2.31 -4.38
C PRO A 136 -15.11 -3.13 -5.21
N GLN A 137 -16.37 -2.69 -5.33
CA GLN A 137 -17.40 -3.33 -6.14
C GLN A 137 -17.41 -2.83 -7.60
N ASP A 138 -16.71 -1.73 -7.89
CA ASP A 138 -16.59 -1.20 -9.24
C ASP A 138 -15.30 -1.70 -9.89
N PRO A 139 -15.36 -2.57 -10.92
CA PRO A 139 -14.17 -3.08 -11.60
C PRO A 139 -13.35 -2.00 -12.31
N ALA A 140 -13.92 -0.81 -12.55
CA ALA A 140 -13.22 0.33 -13.13
C ALA A 140 -12.51 1.20 -12.08
N SER A 141 -12.69 0.93 -10.78
CA SER A 141 -12.04 1.69 -9.72
C SER A 141 -10.52 1.56 -9.78
N ILE A 142 -9.86 2.71 -9.70
CA ILE A 142 -8.41 2.82 -9.82
C ILE A 142 -7.76 2.70 -8.44
N VAL A 143 -6.69 1.92 -8.39
CA VAL A 143 -5.73 1.81 -7.28
C VAL A 143 -4.41 2.40 -7.76
N SER A 144 -3.83 3.28 -6.95
CA SER A 144 -2.50 3.83 -7.23
C SER A 144 -1.43 3.02 -6.51
N ILE A 145 -0.44 2.52 -7.24
CA ILE A 145 0.67 1.74 -6.72
C ILE A 145 1.89 2.65 -6.62
N TYR A 146 2.41 2.82 -5.41
CA TYR A 146 3.56 3.67 -5.09
C TYR A 146 4.79 2.79 -4.83
N ILE A 147 5.74 2.83 -5.76
CA ILE A 147 7.02 2.10 -5.64
C ILE A 147 8.10 3.08 -5.21
N PRO A 148 8.73 2.91 -4.03
CA PRO A 148 9.78 3.80 -3.56
C PRO A 148 11.03 3.61 -4.42
N VAL A 149 11.59 4.71 -4.91
CA VAL A 149 12.69 4.69 -5.88
C VAL A 149 13.76 5.72 -5.58
N GLN A 150 14.99 5.37 -5.93
CA GLN A 150 16.16 6.24 -5.88
C GLN A 150 16.99 6.07 -7.17
N LYS A 151 17.82 7.06 -7.47
CA LYS A 151 18.80 6.96 -8.57
C LYS A 151 20.09 6.29 -8.09
#